data_AF-A0A8C9KVT7-F1
#
_entry.id   AF-A0A8C9KVT7-F1
#
_cell.length_a   1.000
_cell.length_b   1.000
_cell.length_c   1.000
_cell.angle_alpha   90.00
_cell.angle_beta   90.00
_cell.angle_gamma   90.00
#
_symmetry.space_group_name_H-M   'P 1'
#
loop_
_entity.id
_entity.type
_entity.pdbx_description
1 polymer ?
#
loop_
_entity_poly.entity_id
_entity_poly.type
_entity_poly.pdbx_seq_one_letter_code
_entity_poly.pdbx_strand_id
1 'polypeptide(L)'
;MTRHPTNSLLIRPLALGVRLTANLTAGHLLIQLISTATITLFTTIPVVSLLTLLILLLLTILEVAVAIIQAYVFVLLLSLYLQKTSNLTMAHQAHSYHIVDPSP
;
A
#
# COMPACT_ATOMS: atom_id res chain seq x y z
N MET A 1 4.70 -31.78 6.54
CA MET A 1 4.13 -30.55 7.13
C MET A 1 5.04 -29.37 6.75
N THR A 2 4.92 -28.88 5.51
CA THR A 2 5.86 -27.93 4.89
C THR A 2 5.65 -26.51 5.43
N ARG A 3 6.43 -26.15 6.46
CA ARG A 3 6.47 -24.80 7.02
C ARG A 3 7.20 -23.85 6.05
N HIS A 4 6.45 -23.12 5.23
CA HIS A 4 6.93 -21.90 4.54
C HIS A 4 6.15 -20.63 4.94
N PRO A 5 5.92 -20.31 6.23
CA PRO A 5 5.24 -19.07 6.58
C PRO A 5 6.12 -17.82 6.40
N THR A 6 7.44 -17.96 6.26
CA THR A 6 8.38 -16.83 6.20
C THR A 6 8.24 -16.01 4.93
N ASN A 7 8.10 -16.67 3.78
CA ASN A 7 7.96 -15.96 2.49
C ASN A 7 6.63 -15.20 2.41
N SER A 8 5.52 -15.79 2.89
CA SER A 8 4.19 -15.16 2.83
C SER A 8 4.08 -13.91 3.71
N LEU A 9 4.80 -13.86 4.84
CA LEU A 9 4.81 -12.68 5.72
C LEU A 9 5.39 -11.44 5.04
N LEU A 10 6.39 -11.61 4.15
CA LEU A 10 7.02 -10.50 3.42
C LEU A 10 6.34 -10.20 2.08
N ILE A 11 5.74 -11.20 1.42
CA ILE A 11 5.03 -11.01 0.14
C ILE A 11 3.84 -10.06 0.29
N ARG A 12 3.16 -10.05 1.45
CA ARG A 12 1.99 -9.18 1.71
C ARG A 12 2.33 -7.68 1.67
N PRO A 13 3.28 -7.15 2.48
CA PRO A 13 3.66 -5.75 2.42
C PRO A 13 4.32 -5.37 1.08
N LEU A 14 5.09 -6.29 0.46
CA LEU A 14 5.66 -6.07 -0.87
C LEU A 14 4.57 -5.89 -1.94
N ALA A 15 3.54 -6.75 -1.93
CA ALA A 15 2.42 -6.68 -2.87
C ALA A 15 1.59 -5.40 -2.70
N LEU A 16 1.46 -4.89 -1.48
CA LEU A 16 0.81 -3.59 -1.21
C LEU A 16 1.64 -2.41 -1.76
N GLY A 17 2.97 -2.44 -1.61
CA GLY A 17 3.85 -1.42 -2.18
C GLY A 17 3.75 -1.36 -3.71
N VAL A 18 3.79 -2.53 -4.38
CA VAL A 18 3.59 -2.62 -5.84
C VAL A 18 2.21 -2.12 -6.25
N ARG A 19 1.16 -2.46 -5.48
CA ARG A 19 -0.21 -2.01 -5.72
C ARG A 19 -0.36 -0.49 -5.61
N LEU A 20 0.31 0.15 -4.65
CA LEU A 20 0.31 1.61 -4.53
C LEU A 20 0.95 2.26 -5.76
N THR A 21 2.14 1.83 -6.15
CA THR A 21 2.84 2.38 -7.32
C THR A 21 2.06 2.16 -8.62
N ALA A 22 1.46 0.97 -8.79
CA ALA A 22 0.63 0.66 -9.95
C ALA A 22 -0.63 1.52 -9.98
N ASN A 23 -1.32 1.69 -8.85
CA ASN A 23 -2.53 2.50 -8.78
C ASN A 23 -2.25 3.98 -9.04
N LEU A 24 -1.16 4.53 -8.49
CA LEU A 24 -0.75 5.92 -8.74
C LEU A 24 -0.29 6.16 -10.18
N THR A 25 0.39 5.19 -10.78
CA THR A 25 0.81 5.29 -12.19
C THR A 25 -0.39 5.19 -13.13
N ALA A 26 -1.31 4.25 -12.86
CA ALA A 26 -2.52 4.07 -13.67
C ALA A 26 -3.47 5.27 -13.55
N GLY A 27 -3.67 5.81 -12.34
CA GLY A 27 -4.50 6.98 -12.13
C GLY A 27 -3.87 8.24 -12.72
N HIS A 28 -2.55 8.45 -12.58
CA HIS A 28 -1.84 9.52 -13.30
C HIS A 28 -2.03 9.45 -14.82
N LEU A 29 -1.89 8.27 -15.44
CA LEU A 29 -2.14 8.08 -16.87
C LEU A 29 -3.61 8.32 -17.25
N LEU A 30 -4.55 7.89 -16.41
CA LEU A 30 -5.98 8.10 -16.61
C LEU A 30 -6.33 9.60 -16.55
N ILE A 31 -5.80 10.33 -15.56
CA ILE A 31 -5.95 11.77 -15.41
C ILE A 31 -5.38 12.48 -16.63
N GLN A 32 -4.21 12.07 -17.11
CA GLN A 32 -3.60 12.67 -18.31
C GLN A 32 -4.45 12.45 -19.56
N LEU A 33 -5.04 11.26 -19.73
CA LEU A 33 -5.92 10.95 -20.86
C LEU A 33 -7.24 11.76 -20.81
N ILE A 34 -7.86 11.85 -19.63
CA ILE A 34 -9.11 12.61 -19.45
C ILE A 34 -8.84 14.12 -19.57
N SER A 35 -7.68 14.60 -19.11
CA SER A 35 -7.27 16.00 -19.22
C SER A 35 -7.12 16.42 -20.69
N THR A 36 -6.44 15.62 -21.52
CA THR A 36 -6.30 15.93 -22.96
C THR A 36 -7.65 15.86 -23.68
N ALA A 37 -8.52 14.91 -23.32
CA ALA A 37 -9.90 14.88 -23.83
C ALA A 37 -10.69 16.12 -23.41
N THR A 38 -10.56 16.58 -22.16
CA THR A 38 -11.24 17.76 -21.62
C THR A 38 -10.84 19.03 -22.35
N ILE A 39 -9.55 19.22 -22.64
CA ILE A 39 -9.03 20.36 -23.41
C ILE A 39 -9.61 20.37 -24.83
N THR A 40 -9.65 19.20 -25.47
CA THR A 40 -10.21 19.08 -26.82
C THR A 40 -11.70 19.45 -26.82
N LEU A 41 -12.46 18.89 -25.88
CA LEU A 41 -13.89 19.16 -25.69
C LEU A 41 -14.18 20.60 -25.30
N PHE A 42 -13.26 21.31 -24.65
CA PHE A 42 -13.45 22.71 -24.28
C PHE A 42 -13.72 23.59 -25.50
N THR A 43 -13.03 23.30 -26.61
CA THR A 43 -13.18 24.06 -27.87
C THR A 43 -14.42 23.64 -28.67
N THR A 44 -14.88 22.39 -28.53
CA THR A 44 -15.98 21.83 -29.33
C THR A 44 -17.33 21.93 -28.63
N ILE A 45 -17.40 21.53 -27.35
CA ILE A 45 -18.62 21.48 -26.53
C ILE A 45 -18.27 21.86 -25.06
N PRO A 46 -18.19 23.16 -24.74
CA PRO A 46 -17.67 23.63 -23.45
C PRO A 46 -18.50 23.17 -22.23
N VAL A 47 -19.81 22.97 -22.40
CA VAL A 47 -20.69 22.46 -21.33
C VAL A 47 -20.29 21.04 -20.89
N VAL A 48 -19.96 20.17 -21.85
CA VAL A 48 -19.52 18.79 -21.56
C VAL A 48 -18.10 18.80 -20.99
N SER A 49 -17.23 19.71 -21.44
CA SER A 49 -15.89 19.90 -20.89
C SER A 49 -15.94 20.23 -19.39
N LEU A 50 -16.86 21.11 -18.96
CA LEU A 50 -17.03 21.45 -17.54
C LEU A 50 -17.42 20.23 -16.68
N LEU A 51 -18.32 19.39 -17.18
CA LEU A 51 -18.68 18.12 -16.54
C LEU A 51 -17.48 17.17 -16.45
N THR A 52 -16.70 17.07 -17.52
CA THR A 52 -15.52 16.19 -17.58
C THR A 52 -14.43 16.65 -16.60
N LEU A 53 -14.28 17.97 -16.42
CA LEU A 53 -13.38 18.57 -15.44
C LEU A 53 -13.80 18.24 -13.99
N LEU A 54 -15.11 18.27 -13.70
CA LEU A 54 -15.64 17.83 -12.39
C LEU A 54 -15.32 16.36 -12.12
N ILE A 55 -15.47 15.49 -13.13
CA ILE A 55 -15.14 14.06 -13.02
C ILE A 55 -13.63 13.88 -12.77
N LEU A 56 -12.78 14.64 -13.47
CA LEU A 56 -11.34 14.61 -13.28
C LEU A 56 -10.93 14.98 -11.85
N LEU A 57 -11.56 16.01 -11.28
CA LEU A 57 -11.36 16.41 -9.88
C LEU A 57 -11.77 15.29 -8.92
N LEU A 58 -12.93 14.67 -9.15
CA LEU A 58 -13.43 13.59 -8.29
C LEU A 58 -12.52 12.34 -8.34
N LEU A 59 -12.02 11.98 -9.53
CA LEU A 59 -11.08 10.87 -9.69
C LEU A 59 -9.75 11.16 -8.98
N THR A 60 -9.27 12.39 -9.03
CA THR A 60 -8.03 12.80 -8.34
C THR A 60 -8.18 12.64 -6.82
N ILE A 61 -9.32 13.06 -6.26
CA ILE A 61 -9.62 12.89 -4.84
C ILE A 61 -9.70 11.41 -4.47
N LEU A 62 -10.36 10.60 -5.32
CA LEU A 62 -10.48 9.15 -5.12
C LEU A 62 -9.10 8.47 -5.11
N GLU A 63 -8.22 8.84 -6.04
CA GLU A 63 -6.86 8.28 -6.13
C GLU A 63 -6.03 8.58 -4.88
N VAL A 64 -6.08 9.81 -4.38
CA VAL A 64 -5.42 10.19 -3.12
C VAL A 64 -6.03 9.45 -1.93
N ALA A 65 -7.35 9.32 -1.86
CA ALA A 65 -8.02 8.58 -0.80
C ALA A 65 -7.59 7.10 -0.76
N VAL A 66 -7.54 6.45 -1.93
CA VAL A 66 -7.06 5.07 -2.06
C VAL A 66 -5.59 4.95 -1.68
N ALA A 67 -4.75 5.93 -2.05
CA ALA A 67 -3.34 5.96 -1.68
C ALA A 67 -3.14 6.02 -0.15
N ILE A 68 -3.91 6.85 0.55
CA ILE A 68 -3.87 6.95 2.02
C ILE A 68 -4.26 5.61 2.67
N ILE A 69 -5.35 4.99 2.21
CA ILE A 69 -5.83 3.71 2.77
C ILE A 69 -4.78 2.61 2.57
N GLN A 70 -4.14 2.53 1.39
CA GLN A 70 -3.10 1.54 1.15
C GLN A 70 -1.83 1.78 1.96
N ALA A 71 -1.42 3.04 2.13
CA ALA A 71 -0.28 3.40 2.97
C ALA A 71 -0.55 3.01 4.45
N TYR A 72 -1.75 3.25 4.95
CA TYR A 72 -2.16 2.83 6.29
C TYR A 72 -2.06 1.31 6.48
N VAL A 73 -2.63 0.53 5.55
CA VAL A 73 -2.57 -0.94 5.59
C VAL A 73 -1.13 -1.44 5.50
N PHE A 74 -0.28 -0.81 4.70
CA PHE A 74 1.13 -1.12 4.61
C PHE A 74 1.86 -0.95 5.95
N VAL A 75 1.69 0.22 6.60
CA VAL A 75 2.32 0.50 7.89
C VAL A 75 1.83 -0.46 8.97
N LEU A 76 0.52 -0.76 9.02
CA LEU A 76 -0.06 -1.70 9.96
C LEU A 76 0.52 -3.12 9.80
N LEU A 77 0.66 -3.61 8.57
CA LEU A 77 1.25 -4.92 8.33
C LEU A 77 2.74 -4.95 8.64
N LEU A 78 3.46 -3.87 8.36
CA LEU A 78 4.87 -3.73 8.73
C LEU A 78 5.06 -3.72 10.25
N SER A 79 4.24 -2.98 11.00
CA SER A 79 4.34 -2.94 12.46
C SER A 79 4.06 -4.30 13.09
N LEU A 80 3.04 -5.02 12.60
CA LEU A 80 2.74 -6.39 13.04
C LEU A 80 3.90 -7.35 12.72
N TYR A 81 4.53 -7.19 11.55
CA TYR A 81 5.70 -7.99 11.18
C TYR A 81 6.90 -7.74 12.10
N LEU A 82 7.24 -6.48 12.36
CA LEU A 82 8.34 -6.10 13.25
C LEU A 82 8.10 -6.58 14.69
N GLN A 83 6.86 -6.47 15.16
CA GLN A 83 6.47 -6.96 16.48
C GLN A 83 6.56 -8.49 16.57
N LYS A 84 6.17 -9.21 15.52
CA LYS A 84 6.31 -10.67 15.46
C LYS A 84 7.78 -11.10 15.55
N THR A 85 8.66 -10.41 14.83
CA THR A 85 10.10 -10.74 14.80
C THR A 85 10.81 -10.42 16.12
N SER A 86 10.53 -9.25 16.72
CA SER A 86 11.10 -8.88 18.03
C SER A 86 10.64 -9.81 19.16
N ASN A 87 9.36 -10.21 19.18
CA ASN A 87 8.86 -11.17 20.17
C ASN A 87 9.53 -12.55 20.04
N LEU A 88 9.87 -12.99 18.82
CA LEU A 88 10.58 -14.25 18.61
C LEU A 88 12.04 -14.20 19.08
N THR A 89 12.73 -13.06 18.95
CA THR A 89 14.09 -12.89 19.47
C THR A 89 14.12 -12.93 21.00
N MET A 90 13.14 -12.33 21.67
CA MET A 90 13.03 -12.35 23.14
C MET A 90 12.76 -13.77 23.67
N ALA A 91 11.94 -14.56 22.98
CA ALA A 91 11.66 -15.95 23.36
C ALA A 91 12.89 -16.86 23.21
N HIS A 92 13.73 -16.65 22.19
CA HIS A 92 14.99 -17.38 22.04
C HIS A 92 15.96 -17.05 23.18
N GLN A 93 16.08 -15.77 23.56
CA GLN A 93 16.92 -15.36 24.70
C GLN A 93 16.43 -15.92 26.03
N ALA A 94 15.12 -15.95 26.27
CA ALA A 94 14.54 -16.51 27.50
C ALA A 94 14.77 -18.04 27.61
N HIS A 95 14.71 -18.78 26.50
CA HIS A 95 14.99 -20.21 26.50
C HIS A 95 16.48 -20.50 26.70
N SER A 96 17.39 -19.70 26.12
CA SER A 96 18.83 -19.82 26.36
C SER A 96 19.21 -19.52 27.81
N TYR A 97 18.49 -18.66 28.52
CA TYR A 97 18.74 -18.34 29.93
C TYR A 97 18.41 -19.52 30.88
N HIS A 98 17.41 -20.36 30.54
CA HIS A 98 17.02 -21.51 31.37
C HIS A 98 17.96 -22.74 31.24
N ILE A 99 18.89 -22.74 30.27
CA ILE A 99 19.90 -23.80 30.12
C ILE A 99 21.24 -23.42 30.79
N VAL A 100 21.38 -22.18 31.28
CA VAL A 100 22.63 -21.65 31.86
C VAL A 100 22.48 -21.36 33.36
N ASP A 101 21.58 -22.07 34.05
CA ASP A 101 21.61 -22.15 35.52
C ASP A 101 22.32 -23.45 35.94
N PRO A 102 23.64 -23.44 36.20
CA PRO A 102 24.25 -24.49 36.99
C PRO A 102 23.74 -24.35 38.41
N SER A 103 23.00 -25.38 38.86
CA SER A 103 22.66 -25.58 40.27
C SER A 103 23.85 -25.24 41.17
N PRO A 104 23.67 -24.44 42.23
CA PRO A 104 24.60 -24.48 43.34
C PRO A 104 24.57 -25.84 44.04
#